data_AF-A0A2U3Q8A5-F1
#
_entry.id   AF-A0A2U3Q8A5-F1
#
_cell.length_a   1.000
_cell.length_b   1.000
_cell.length_c   1.000
_cell.angle_alpha   90.00
_cell.angle_beta   90.00
_cell.angle_gamma   90.00
#
_symmetry.space_group_name_H-M   'P 1'
#
loop_
_entity.id
_entity.type
_entity.pdbx_description
1 polymer ?
#
loop_
_entity_poly.entity_id
_entity_poly.type
_entity_poly.pdbx_seq_one_letter_code
_entity_poly.pdbx_strand_id
1 'polypeptide(L)'
;MVKFFLAAGWLTLALLAFVTLAPIHDRPMIAPPNVERFAAFFILGLVLVLAYSNRIILITLIVVGSAVILEALQLLTLDRHGDLMDVLVKVAGGVCGISVATLARVGIAQAKIVSRG
;
A
#
# COMPACT_ATOMS: atom_id res chain seq x y z
N MET A 1 -5.80 -17.52 -10.02
CA MET A 1 -6.20 -16.26 -9.34
C MET A 1 -5.07 -15.65 -8.50
N VAL A 2 -4.46 -16.37 -7.54
CA VAL A 2 -3.41 -15.80 -6.66
C VAL A 2 -2.20 -15.19 -7.40
N LYS A 3 -1.76 -15.82 -8.51
CA LYS A 3 -0.67 -15.31 -9.36
C LYS A 3 -0.93 -13.90 -9.93
N PHE A 4 -2.19 -13.57 -10.20
CA PHE A 4 -2.57 -12.24 -10.71
C PHE A 4 -2.40 -11.17 -9.63
N PHE A 5 -2.87 -11.44 -8.39
CA PHE A 5 -2.71 -10.53 -7.27
C PHE A 5 -1.25 -10.34 -6.86
N LEU A 6 -0.43 -11.39 -6.97
CA LEU A 6 1.03 -11.30 -6.80
C LEU A 6 1.63 -10.29 -7.77
N ALA A 7 1.37 -10.46 -9.08
CA ALA A 7 1.85 -9.54 -10.10
C ALA A 7 1.32 -8.11 -9.86
N ALA A 8 0.03 -7.96 -9.55
CA ALA A 8 -0.58 -6.67 -9.29
C ALA A 8 0.02 -5.97 -8.05
N GLY A 9 0.31 -6.71 -6.97
CA GLY A 9 0.90 -6.15 -5.75
C GLY A 9 2.31 -5.62 -5.98
N TRP A 10 3.15 -6.40 -6.67
CA TRP A 10 4.50 -5.96 -7.04
C TRP A 10 4.48 -4.82 -8.06
N LEU A 11 3.57 -4.86 -9.03
CA LEU A 11 3.38 -3.77 -9.99
C LEU A 11 2.93 -2.48 -9.29
N THR A 12 2.02 -2.59 -8.32
CA THR A 12 1.56 -1.45 -7.51
C THR A 12 2.75 -0.85 -6.76
N LEU A 13 3.56 -1.69 -6.10
CA LEU A 13 4.75 -1.22 -5.39
C LEU A 13 5.76 -0.54 -6.32
N ALA A 14 5.99 -1.11 -7.52
CA ALA A 14 6.89 -0.53 -8.51
C ALA A 14 6.38 0.82 -9.04
N LEU A 15 5.07 0.93 -9.30
CA LEU A 15 4.43 2.18 -9.70
C LEU A 15 4.52 3.24 -8.59
N LEU A 16 4.31 2.85 -7.33
CA LEU A 16 4.49 3.75 -6.18
C LEU A 16 5.93 4.26 -6.11
N ALA A 17 6.92 3.37 -6.25
CA ALA A 17 8.33 3.76 -6.25
C ALA A 17 8.64 4.73 -7.39
N PHE A 18 8.20 4.42 -8.61
CA PHE A 18 8.38 5.28 -9.78
C PHE A 18 7.75 6.66 -9.56
N VAL A 19 6.48 6.74 -9.17
CA VAL A 19 5.76 8.00 -8.96
C VAL A 19 6.32 8.80 -7.78
N THR A 20 6.84 8.13 -6.75
CA THR A 20 7.38 8.80 -5.56
C THR A 20 8.77 9.39 -5.82
N LEU A 21 9.59 8.72 -6.63
CA LEU A 21 10.95 9.15 -6.98
C LEU A 21 11.01 9.96 -8.28
N ALA A 22 9.93 9.99 -9.05
CA ALA A 22 9.86 10.81 -10.26
C ALA A 22 10.02 12.30 -9.93
N PRO A 23 10.69 13.07 -10.80
CA PRO A 23 10.88 14.49 -10.59
C PRO A 23 9.54 15.24 -10.50
N ILE A 24 9.43 16.20 -9.56
CA ILE A 24 8.18 16.89 -9.20
C ILE A 24 7.53 17.64 -10.38
N HIS A 25 8.32 18.00 -11.40
CA HIS A 25 7.97 18.98 -12.42
C HIS A 25 6.79 18.58 -13.33
N ASP A 26 6.43 17.28 -13.39
CA ASP A 26 5.38 16.78 -14.29
C ASP A 26 4.26 16.00 -13.58
N ARG A 27 4.05 16.19 -12.26
CA ARG A 27 3.00 15.45 -11.55
C ARG A 27 1.67 16.23 -11.57
N PRO A 28 0.72 15.91 -12.46
CA PRO A 28 -0.63 16.46 -12.35
C PRO A 28 -1.23 16.03 -11.01
N MET A 29 -1.58 17.00 -10.17
CA MET A 29 -2.24 16.75 -8.90
C MET A 29 -3.73 16.55 -9.15
N ILE A 30 -4.24 15.38 -8.78
CA ILE A 30 -5.67 15.04 -8.91
C ILE A 30 -6.36 15.28 -7.56
N ALA A 31 -5.62 15.13 -6.45
CA ALA A 31 -6.08 15.35 -5.08
C ALA A 31 -4.95 15.93 -4.21
N PRO A 32 -5.23 16.32 -2.95
CA PRO A 32 -4.19 16.72 -2.01
C PRO A 32 -3.13 15.61 -1.86
N PRO A 33 -1.81 15.93 -1.81
CA PRO A 33 -0.75 14.93 -1.80
C PRO A 33 -0.90 13.84 -0.72
N ASN A 34 -1.40 14.22 0.45
CA ASN A 34 -1.64 13.28 1.55
C ASN A 34 -2.76 12.28 1.23
N VAL A 35 -3.81 12.71 0.53
CA VAL A 35 -4.91 11.83 0.09
C VAL A 35 -4.40 10.83 -0.95
N GLU A 36 -3.59 11.29 -1.91
CA GLU A 36 -3.03 10.41 -2.93
C GLU A 36 -2.06 9.38 -2.33
N ARG A 37 -1.20 9.79 -1.39
CA ARG A 37 -0.28 8.89 -0.67
C ARG A 37 -1.03 7.87 0.17
N PHE A 38 -2.05 8.32 0.90
CA PHE A 38 -2.91 7.43 1.68
C PHE A 38 -3.59 6.40 0.78
N ALA A 39 -4.24 6.85 -0.30
CA ALA A 39 -4.96 5.98 -1.23
C ALA A 39 -4.02 4.98 -1.92
N ALA A 40 -2.83 5.42 -2.33
CA ALA A 40 -1.83 4.57 -2.95
C ALA A 40 -1.39 3.43 -2.02
N PHE A 41 -1.06 3.74 -0.77
CA PHE A 41 -0.67 2.72 0.21
C PHE A 41 -1.84 1.86 0.68
N PHE A 42 -3.06 2.42 0.74
CA PHE A 42 -4.28 1.66 0.99
C PHE A 42 -4.51 0.59 -0.07
N ILE A 43 -4.38 0.93 -1.36
CA ILE A 43 -4.49 -0.02 -2.47
C ILE A 43 -3.36 -1.07 -2.38
N LEU A 44 -2.12 -0.66 -2.10
CA LEU A 44 -1.00 -1.59 -1.92
C LEU A 44 -1.30 -2.63 -0.81
N GLY A 45 -1.76 -2.17 0.35
CA GLY A 45 -2.12 -3.04 1.48
C GLY A 45 -3.25 -4.01 1.14
N LEU A 46 -4.32 -3.52 0.49
CA LEU A 46 -5.43 -4.35 0.03
C LEU A 46 -4.95 -5.46 -0.91
N VAL A 47 -4.21 -5.10 -1.97
CA VAL A 47 -3.78 -6.03 -3.01
C VAL A 47 -2.82 -7.07 -2.44
N LEU A 48 -1.90 -6.69 -1.55
CA LEU A 48 -0.96 -7.62 -0.94
C LEU A 48 -1.65 -8.64 -0.01
N VAL A 49 -2.70 -8.27 0.73
CA VAL A 49 -3.49 -9.22 1.52
C VAL A 49 -4.23 -10.24 0.64
N LEU A 50 -4.70 -9.80 -0.54
CA LEU A 50 -5.31 -10.69 -1.54
C LEU A 50 -4.27 -11.59 -2.24
N ALA A 51 -3.03 -11.10 -2.40
CA ALA A 51 -1.93 -11.83 -2.99
C ALA A 51 -1.34 -12.89 -2.04
N TYR A 52 -1.20 -12.56 -0.76
CA TYR A 52 -0.55 -13.40 0.25
C TYR A 52 -1.53 -13.76 1.36
N SER A 53 -2.33 -14.80 1.11
CA SER A 53 -3.47 -15.14 1.95
C SER A 53 -3.15 -15.48 3.41
N ASN A 54 -1.90 -15.74 3.80
CA ASN A 54 -1.60 -16.15 5.18
C ASN A 54 -0.34 -15.50 5.76
N ARG A 55 0.12 -14.38 5.20
CA ARG A 55 1.39 -13.75 5.58
C ARG A 55 1.21 -12.29 5.97
N ILE A 56 0.25 -12.01 6.87
CA ILE A 56 -0.08 -10.63 7.29
C ILE A 56 1.14 -9.89 7.84
N ILE A 57 1.96 -10.56 8.66
CA ILE A 57 3.20 -9.96 9.20
C ILE A 57 4.15 -9.52 8.06
N LEU A 58 4.36 -10.39 7.07
CA LEU A 58 5.21 -10.07 5.91
C LEU A 58 4.63 -8.90 5.10
N ILE A 59 3.31 -8.88 4.89
CA ILE A 59 2.63 -7.80 4.17
C ILE A 59 2.81 -6.48 4.90
N THR A 60 2.58 -6.45 6.22
CA THR A 60 2.78 -5.25 7.04
C THR A 60 4.23 -4.77 6.97
N LEU A 61 5.20 -5.69 7.05
CA LEU A 61 6.62 -5.33 6.90
C LEU A 61 6.94 -4.74 5.52
N ILE A 62 6.39 -5.29 4.44
CA ILE A 62 6.58 -4.76 3.08
C ILE A 62 5.96 -3.36 2.96
N VAL A 63 4.73 -3.17 3.47
CA VAL A 63 4.01 -1.90 3.40
C VAL A 63 4.68 -0.80 4.23
N VAL A 64 5.02 -1.09 5.50
CA VAL A 64 5.70 -0.13 6.37
C VAL A 64 7.14 0.11 5.91
N GLY A 65 7.86 -0.96 5.57
CA GLY A 65 9.22 -0.88 5.07
C GLY A 65 9.32 -0.06 3.78
N SER A 66 8.41 -0.26 2.83
CA SER A 66 8.37 0.55 1.61
C SER A 66 8.02 2.01 1.86
N ALA A 67 7.12 2.33 2.81
CA ALA A 67 6.84 3.72 3.17
C ALA A 67 8.09 4.44 3.66
N VAL A 68 8.85 3.80 4.57
CA VAL A 68 10.09 4.35 5.15
C VAL A 68 11.19 4.43 4.10
N ILE A 69 11.42 3.37 3.32
CA ILE A 69 12.47 3.33 2.30
C ILE A 69 12.20 4.40 1.22
N LEU A 70 10.96 4.54 0.76
CA LEU A 70 10.63 5.53 -0.26
C LEU A 70 10.83 6.97 0.23
N GLU A 71 10.50 7.26 1.48
CA GLU A 71 10.79 8.59 2.06
C GLU A 71 12.30 8.81 2.26
N ALA A 72 13.02 7.79 2.73
CA ALA A 72 14.46 7.86 2.89
C ALA A 72 15.18 8.08 1.55
N LEU A 73 14.69 7.45 0.47
CA LEU A 73 15.20 7.69 -0.88
C LEU A 73 14.86 9.10 -1.39
N GLN A 74 13.77 9.70 -0.94
CA GLN A 74 13.46 11.10 -1.24
C GLN A 74 14.42 12.08 -0.55
N LEU A 75 14.99 11.74 0.61
CA LEU A 75 16.08 12.56 1.21
C LEU A 75 17.34 12.61 0.33
N LEU A 76 17.55 11.62 -0.55
CA LEU A 76 18.66 11.61 -1.51
C LEU A 76 18.34 12.44 -2.77
N THR A 77 17.07 12.71 -3.04
CA THR A 77 16.68 13.64 -4.10
C THR A 77 16.86 15.07 -3.57
N LEU A 78 17.78 15.81 -4.19
CA LEU A 78 18.20 17.19 -3.85
C LEU A 78 17.08 18.24 -3.70
N ASP A 79 15.83 17.86 -3.99
CA ASP A 79 14.67 18.73 -4.11
C ASP A 79 13.66 18.58 -2.95
N ARG A 80 13.84 17.61 -2.04
CA ARG A 80 12.87 17.37 -0.95
C ARG A 80 13.51 17.02 0.39
N HIS A 81 13.00 17.67 1.43
CA HIS A 81 13.15 17.22 2.81
C HIS A 81 12.12 16.11 3.03
N GLY A 82 12.56 14.90 3.37
CA GLY A 82 11.66 13.82 3.75
C GLY A 82 10.87 14.23 5.00
N ASP A 83 9.54 14.13 4.93
CA ASP A 83 8.66 14.55 6.01
C ASP A 83 8.17 13.32 6.78
N LEU A 84 8.33 13.34 8.10
CA LEU A 84 7.79 12.29 8.97
C LEU A 84 6.27 12.13 8.80
N MET A 85 5.57 13.24 8.52
CA MET A 85 4.15 13.22 8.23
C MET A 85 3.82 12.38 6.99
N ASP A 86 4.69 12.40 5.98
CA ASP A 86 4.48 11.65 4.74
C ASP A 86 4.59 10.14 4.98
N VAL A 87 5.55 9.73 5.79
CA VAL A 87 5.67 8.33 6.26
C VAL A 87 4.42 7.92 7.02
N LEU A 88 3.95 8.74 7.96
CA LEU A 88 2.77 8.44 8.77
C LEU A 88 1.51 8.26 7.91
N VAL A 89 1.30 9.14 6.93
CA VAL A 89 0.16 9.05 5.99
C VAL A 89 0.22 7.79 5.14
N LYS A 90 1.41 7.43 4.61
CA LYS A 90 1.62 6.19 3.84
C LYS A 90 1.36 4.95 4.72
N VAL A 91 1.90 4.92 5.93
CA VAL A 91 1.70 3.81 6.88
C VAL A 91 0.22 3.69 7.27
N ALA A 92 -0.46 4.79 7.58
CA ALA A 92 -1.88 4.80 7.93
C ALA A 92 -2.72 4.22 6.78
N GLY A 93 -2.50 4.67 5.54
CA GLY A 93 -3.18 4.14 4.36
C GLY A 93 -2.95 2.64 4.21
N GLY A 94 -1.70 2.21 4.31
CA GLY A 94 -1.29 0.81 4.21
C GLY A 94 -1.95 -0.10 5.25
N VAL A 95 -1.92 0.31 6.52
CA VAL A 95 -2.55 -0.44 7.62
C VAL A 95 -4.06 -0.50 7.45
N CYS A 96 -4.71 0.61 7.07
CA CYS A 96 -6.15 0.61 6.78
C CYS A 96 -6.50 -0.38 5.65
N GLY A 97 -5.71 -0.41 4.57
CA GLY A 97 -5.91 -1.35 3.46
C GLY A 97 -5.77 -2.80 3.91
N ILE A 98 -4.74 -3.11 4.71
CA ILE A 98 -4.55 -4.45 5.27
C ILE A 98 -5.74 -4.87 6.13
N SER A 99 -6.20 -3.99 7.01
CA SER A 99 -7.33 -4.23 7.92
C SER A 99 -8.62 -4.50 7.16
N VAL A 100 -8.96 -3.67 6.17
CA VAL A 100 -10.18 -3.86 5.35
C VAL A 100 -10.15 -5.18 4.60
N ALA A 101 -9.05 -5.51 3.92
CA ALA A 101 -8.95 -6.79 3.20
C ALA A 101 -9.01 -7.99 4.16
N THR A 102 -8.40 -7.89 5.33
CA THR A 102 -8.42 -8.98 6.32
C THR A 102 -9.83 -9.21 6.85
N LEU A 103 -10.53 -8.14 7.23
CA LEU A 103 -11.91 -8.21 7.71
C LEU A 103 -12.86 -8.76 6.63
N ALA A 104 -12.75 -8.29 5.40
CA ALA A 104 -13.55 -8.79 4.28
C ALA A 104 -13.34 -10.29 4.06
N ARG A 105 -12.08 -10.76 4.14
CA ARG A 105 -11.76 -12.19 3.99
C ARG A 105 -12.36 -13.04 5.11
N VAL A 106 -12.29 -12.59 6.35
CA VAL A 106 -12.91 -13.27 7.49
C VAL A 106 -14.43 -13.32 7.31
N GLY A 107 -15.07 -12.20 6.96
CA GLY A 107 -16.52 -12.13 6.73
C GLY A 107 -17.00 -13.07 5.63
N ILE A 108 -16.29 -13.15 4.50
CA ILE A 108 -16.62 -14.09 3.41
C ILE A 108 -16.47 -15.55 3.85
N ALA A 109 -15.44 -15.86 4.64
CA ALA A 109 -15.24 -17.20 5.16
C ALA A 109 -16.39 -17.63 6.11
N GLN A 110 -16.80 -16.72 7.01
CA GLN A 110 -17.92 -16.96 7.94
C GLN A 110 -19.26 -17.16 7.20
N ALA A 111 -19.56 -16.31 6.21
CA ALA A 111 -20.78 -16.42 5.42
C ALA A 111 -20.89 -17.77 4.68
N LYS A 112 -19.77 -18.28 4.14
CA LYS A 112 -19.74 -19.60 3.49
C LYS A 112 -20.00 -20.75 4.47
N ILE A 113 -19.53 -20.64 5.71
CA ILE A 113 -19.77 -21.65 6.75
C ILE A 113 -21.25 -21.67 7.11
N VAL A 114 -21.86 -20.51 7.35
CA VAL A 114 -23.30 -20.39 7.68
C VAL A 114 -24.19 -20.93 6.55
N SER A 115 -23.86 -20.66 5.29
CA SER A 115 -24.68 -21.13 4.15
C SER A 115 -24.67 -22.64 3.88
N ARG A 116 -23.79 -23.39 4.55
CA ARG A 116 -23.58 -24.84 4.31
C ARG A 116 -24.19 -25.74 5.38
N GLY A 117 -24.69 -25.18 6.49
CA GLY A 117 -25.42 -25.90 7.54
C GLY A 117 -26.92 -25.74 7.36
#